data_AF-A0A1B6HCI8-F1
#
_entry.id   AF-A0A1B6HCI8-F1
#
_cell.length_a   1.000
_cell.length_b   1.000
_cell.length_c   1.000
_cell.angle_alpha   90.00
_cell.angle_beta   90.00
_cell.angle_gamma   90.00
#
_symmetry.space_group_name_H-M   'P 1'
#
loop_
_entity.id
_entity.type
_entity.pdbx_description
1 polymer ?
#
loop_
_entity_poly.entity_id
_entity_poly.type
_entity_poly.pdbx_seq_one_letter_code
_entity_poly.pdbx_strand_id
1 'polypeptide(L)'
;VDLWSGGVSERPLPGSMIGPTFACIIATQLSFARRGDRFWYELPNQPSSFTPEQLQELRKIKLSRIMCDNTDLLDTVQIYPMVLPDHEINPRVPCKAGIIPSIDLTKWAEFPNPAHYNSSKITFP
;
A
#
# COMPACT_ATOMS: atom_id res chain seq x y z
N VAL A 1 -24.43 27.14 -8.48
CA VAL A 1 -23.28 26.32 -8.88
C VAL A 1 -23.40 25.01 -8.12
N ASP A 2 -23.41 23.87 -8.82
CA ASP A 2 -23.42 22.55 -8.18
C ASP A 2 -22.05 22.23 -7.54
N LEU A 3 -22.02 21.22 -6.65
CA LEU A 3 -20.81 20.87 -5.91
C LEU A 3 -19.64 20.51 -6.83
N TRP A 4 -19.90 19.78 -7.92
CA TRP A 4 -18.84 19.37 -8.83
C TRP A 4 -18.26 20.57 -9.55
N SER A 5 -19.11 21.36 -10.22
CA SER A 5 -18.71 22.57 -10.95
C SER A 5 -18.02 23.58 -10.04
N GLY A 6 -18.49 23.73 -8.79
CA GLY A 6 -17.87 24.59 -7.79
C GLY A 6 -16.49 24.08 -7.39
N GLY A 7 -16.39 22.82 -6.99
CA GLY A 7 -15.14 22.25 -6.47
C GLY A 7 -14.02 22.14 -7.50
N VAL A 8 -14.31 21.83 -8.77
CA VAL A 8 -13.28 21.80 -9.84
C VAL A 8 -12.84 23.20 -10.27
N SER A 9 -13.66 24.23 -10.01
CA SER A 9 -13.35 25.62 -10.36
C SER A 9 -12.52 26.33 -9.29
N GLU A 10 -12.31 25.72 -8.12
CA GLU A 10 -11.49 26.29 -7.07
C GLU A 10 -10.00 26.30 -7.42
N ARG A 11 -9.28 27.30 -6.93
CA ARG A 11 -7.81 27.32 -7.05
C ARG A 11 -7.21 26.20 -6.20
N PRO A 12 -6.31 25.37 -6.74
CA PRO A 12 -5.65 24.33 -5.96
C PRO A 12 -4.84 24.89 -4.79
N LEU A 13 -4.76 24.12 -3.71
CA LEU A 13 -3.84 24.42 -2.60
C LEU A 13 -2.38 24.26 -3.05
N PRO A 14 -1.40 24.94 -2.40
CA PRO A 14 0.01 24.78 -2.74
C PRO A 14 0.46 23.31 -2.70
N GLY A 15 1.03 22.81 -3.79
CA GLY A 15 1.45 21.40 -3.92
C GLY A 15 0.32 20.38 -4.08
N SER A 16 -0.93 20.83 -4.25
CA SER A 16 -2.11 19.99 -4.45
C SER A 16 -2.66 20.14 -5.86
N MET A 17 -3.42 19.13 -6.32
CA MET A 17 -4.22 19.20 -7.55
C MET A 17 -5.67 19.64 -7.30
N ILE A 18 -6.08 19.80 -6.04
CA ILE A 18 -7.46 20.07 -5.64
C ILE A 18 -7.56 21.30 -4.73
N GLY A 19 -8.68 22.03 -4.84
CA GLY A 19 -9.01 23.18 -4.03
C GLY A 19 -9.48 22.84 -2.61
N PRO A 20 -9.69 23.85 -1.74
CA PRO A 20 -10.03 23.67 -0.33
C PRO A 20 -11.26 22.81 -0.06
N THR A 21 -12.34 22.96 -0.84
CA THR A 21 -13.59 22.23 -0.60
C THR A 21 -13.42 20.75 -0.86
N PHE A 22 -12.86 20.37 -2.02
CA PHE A 22 -12.57 18.96 -2.32
C PHE A 22 -11.48 18.38 -1.43
N ALA A 23 -10.48 19.17 -1.02
CA ALA A 23 -9.49 18.72 -0.05
C ALA A 23 -10.15 18.32 1.27
N CYS A 24 -11.06 19.15 1.79
CA CYS A 24 -11.81 18.86 3.01
C CYS A 24 -12.66 17.59 2.87
N ILE A 25 -13.47 17.50 1.81
CA ILE A 25 -14.37 16.36 1.58
C ILE A 25 -13.56 15.07 1.42
N ILE A 26 -12.57 15.03 0.52
CA ILE A 26 -11.79 13.83 0.23
C ILE A 26 -11.00 13.38 1.47
N ALA A 27 -10.34 14.32 2.17
CA ALA A 27 -9.58 13.98 3.38
C ALA A 27 -10.49 13.44 4.48
N THR A 28 -11.67 14.04 4.67
CA THR A 28 -12.65 13.57 5.66
C THR A 28 -13.13 12.16 5.33
N GLN A 29 -13.50 11.92 4.07
CA GLN A 29 -13.98 10.59 3.64
C GLN A 29 -12.90 9.51 3.76
N LEU A 30 -11.67 9.78 3.28
CA LEU A 30 -10.57 8.82 3.41
C LEU A 30 -10.19 8.58 4.88
N SER A 31 -10.29 9.61 5.72
CA SER A 31 -10.04 9.48 7.14
C SER A 31 -11.09 8.62 7.84
N PHE A 32 -12.37 8.73 7.48
CA PHE A 32 -13.42 7.87 8.01
C PHE A 32 -13.30 6.44 7.49
N ALA A 33 -12.98 6.26 6.21
CA ALA A 33 -12.72 4.93 5.63
C ALA A 33 -11.58 4.21 6.38
N ARG A 34 -10.46 4.89 6.63
CA ARG A 34 -9.33 4.34 7.38
C ARG A 34 -9.69 3.96 8.81
N ARG A 35 -10.39 4.84 9.55
CA ARG A 35 -10.70 4.62 10.98
C ARG A 35 -11.86 3.64 11.18
N GLY A 36 -12.78 3.57 10.24
CA GLY A 36 -13.95 2.69 10.29
C GLY A 36 -13.66 1.25 9.85
N ASP A 37 -12.51 1.02 9.23
CA ASP A 37 -12.13 -0.31 8.75
C ASP A 37 -11.48 -1.15 9.87
N ARG A 38 -12.21 -2.16 10.34
CA ARG A 38 -11.72 -3.13 11.33
C ARG A 38 -10.51 -3.95 10.82
N PHE A 39 -10.34 -4.05 9.50
CA PHE A 39 -9.25 -4.77 8.85
C PHE A 39 -8.17 -3.83 8.29
N TRP A 40 -8.16 -2.56 8.71
CA TRP A 40 -7.10 -1.64 8.32
C TRP A 40 -5.72 -2.24 8.64
N TYR A 41 -4.85 -2.33 7.63
CA TYR A 41 -3.62 -3.14 7.71
C TYR A 41 -2.63 -2.71 8.81
N GLU A 42 -2.70 -1.47 9.29
CA GLU A 42 -1.84 -0.98 10.38
C GLU A 42 -2.49 -1.06 11.76
N LEU A 43 -3.75 -1.48 11.85
CA LEU A 43 -4.46 -1.54 13.12
C LEU A 43 -3.83 -2.64 14.00
N PRO A 44 -3.24 -2.32 15.16
CA PRO A 44 -2.59 -3.30 16.02
C PRO A 44 -3.59 -4.03 16.92
N ASN A 45 -3.16 -5.14 17.52
CA ASN A 45 -3.88 -5.87 18.57
C ASN A 45 -5.27 -6.41 18.18
N GLN A 46 -5.48 -6.70 16.89
CA GLN A 46 -6.67 -7.40 16.40
C GLN A 46 -6.30 -8.83 15.98
N PRO A 47 -7.25 -9.79 16.02
CA PRO A 47 -7.02 -11.14 15.50
C PRO A 47 -6.60 -11.17 14.02
N SER A 48 -6.97 -10.15 13.25
CA SER A 48 -6.63 -9.98 11.84
C SER A 48 -5.43 -9.06 11.60
N SER A 49 -4.75 -8.58 12.65
CA SER A 49 -3.58 -7.72 12.50
C SER A 49 -2.41 -8.50 11.90
N PHE A 50 -1.67 -7.86 11.00
CA PHE A 50 -0.38 -8.39 10.55
C PHE A 50 0.62 -8.42 11.71
N THR A 51 1.57 -9.37 11.67
CA THR A 51 2.70 -9.35 12.61
C THR A 51 3.59 -8.14 12.33
N PRO A 52 4.41 -7.68 13.30
CA PRO A 52 5.34 -6.57 13.06
C PRO A 52 6.27 -6.79 11.86
N GLU A 53 6.70 -8.04 11.63
CA GLU A 53 7.58 -8.41 10.52
C GLU A 53 6.82 -8.32 9.18
N GLN A 54 5.59 -8.85 9.13
CA GLN A 54 4.73 -8.74 7.95
C GLN A 54 4.42 -7.27 7.61
N LEU A 55 4.11 -6.45 8.62
CA LEU A 55 3.84 -5.03 8.44
C LEU A 55 5.08 -4.27 7.93
N GLN A 56 6.28 -4.66 8.36
CA GLN A 56 7.53 -4.11 7.84
C GLN A 56 7.70 -4.41 6.35
N GLU A 57 7.35 -5.61 5.89
CA GLU A 57 7.36 -5.95 4.46
C GLU A 57 6.35 -5.12 3.66
N LEU A 58 5.12 -4.97 4.17
CA LEU A 58 4.09 -4.15 3.51
C LEU A 58 4.50 -2.68 3.35
N ARG A 59 5.19 -2.10 4.34
CA ARG A 59 5.65 -0.70 4.31
C ARG A 59 6.75 -0.42 3.28
N LYS A 60 7.46 -1.45 2.81
CA LYS A 60 8.48 -1.31 1.76
C LYS A 60 7.88 -1.18 0.37
N ILE A 61 6.65 -1.67 0.18
CA ILE A 61 6.03 -1.79 -1.13
C ILE A 61 5.90 -0.40 -1.78
N LYS A 62 6.29 -0.32 -3.05
CA LYS A 62 6.09 0.84 -3.91
C LYS A 62 5.23 0.43 -5.10
N LEU A 63 4.42 1.35 -5.63
CA LEU A 63 3.66 1.11 -6.86
C LEU A 63 4.57 0.70 -8.04
N SER A 64 5.80 1.24 -8.07
CA SER A 64 6.83 0.86 -9.04
C SER A 64 7.22 -0.62 -8.98
N ARG A 65 7.26 -1.22 -7.78
CA ARG A 65 7.49 -2.66 -7.61
C ARG A 65 6.35 -3.47 -8.21
N ILE A 66 5.11 -3.09 -7.91
CA ILE A 66 3.90 -3.75 -8.42
C ILE A 66 3.90 -3.72 -9.95
N MET A 67 4.22 -2.58 -10.55
CA MET A 67 4.35 -2.47 -12.01
C MET A 67 5.43 -3.41 -12.56
N CYS A 68 6.64 -3.38 -11.98
CA CYS A 68 7.74 -4.23 -12.42
C CYS A 68 7.47 -5.75 -12.27
N ASP A 69 6.70 -6.17 -11.27
CA ASP A 69 6.37 -7.60 -11.05
C ASP A 69 5.28 -8.12 -11.97
N ASN A 70 4.41 -7.24 -12.50
CA ASN A 70 3.19 -7.63 -13.21
C ASN A 70 3.15 -7.16 -14.67
N THR A 71 4.29 -6.71 -15.23
CA THR A 71 4.37 -6.32 -16.64
C THR A 71 5.63 -6.85 -17.30
N ASP A 72 5.47 -7.45 -18.48
CA ASP A 72 6.57 -8.09 -19.21
C ASP A 72 7.44 -7.10 -20.00
N LEU A 73 6.91 -5.90 -20.28
CA LEU A 73 7.53 -4.91 -21.17
C LEU A 73 8.19 -3.73 -20.43
N LEU A 74 8.25 -3.77 -19.09
CA LEU A 74 8.87 -2.70 -18.29
C LEU A 74 10.26 -3.12 -17.79
N ASP A 75 11.30 -2.75 -18.53
CA ASP A 75 12.69 -2.91 -18.07
C ASP A 75 13.10 -1.84 -17.04
N THR A 76 12.55 -0.63 -17.17
CA THR A 76 12.81 0.51 -16.30
C THR A 76 11.51 1.18 -15.87
N VAL A 77 11.49 1.76 -14.68
CA VAL A 77 10.34 2.52 -14.14
C VAL A 77 10.84 3.65 -13.24
N GLN A 78 10.02 4.68 -13.04
CA GLN A 78 10.28 5.69 -12.02
C GLN A 78 10.09 5.10 -10.62
N ILE A 79 10.91 5.55 -9.67
CA ILE A 79 10.80 5.10 -8.28
C ILE A 79 9.43 5.50 -7.69
N TYR A 80 8.95 6.70 -8.03
CA TYR A 80 7.66 7.25 -7.61
C TYR A 80 6.76 7.51 -8.84
N PRO A 81 5.96 6.54 -9.31
CA PRO A 81 5.19 6.67 -10.55
C PRO A 81 4.11 7.76 -10.54
N MET A 82 3.71 8.25 -9.36
CA MET A 82 2.71 9.31 -9.21
C MET A 82 3.33 10.71 -9.09
N VAL A 83 4.65 10.81 -9.07
CA VAL A 83 5.39 12.07 -9.10
C VAL A 83 5.82 12.32 -10.53
N LEU A 84 5.84 13.59 -10.95
CA LEU A 84 6.25 13.95 -12.30
C LEU A 84 7.66 13.41 -12.61
N PRO A 85 7.93 13.08 -13.90
CA PRO A 85 9.26 12.74 -14.34
C PRO A 85 10.27 13.84 -14.08
N ASP A 86 11.41 13.45 -13.52
CA ASP A 86 12.56 14.32 -13.33
C ASP A 86 13.85 13.50 -13.40
N HIS A 87 14.88 13.98 -14.08
CA HIS A 87 16.11 13.22 -14.30
C HIS A 87 16.99 13.11 -13.05
N GLU A 88 16.85 14.02 -12.09
CA GLU A 88 17.66 14.07 -10.88
C GLU A 88 16.89 13.52 -9.67
N ILE A 89 15.61 13.89 -9.54
CA ILE A 89 14.80 13.62 -8.35
C ILE A 89 13.98 12.33 -8.50
N ASN A 90 13.49 12.01 -9.70
CA ASN A 90 12.67 10.82 -9.96
C ASN A 90 13.07 10.10 -11.27
N PRO A 91 14.35 9.72 -11.43
CA PRO A 91 14.82 9.08 -12.64
C PRO A 91 14.18 7.71 -12.83
N ARG A 92 14.17 7.24 -14.08
CA ARG A 92 13.85 5.85 -14.37
C ARG A 92 15.02 4.97 -13.93
N VAL A 93 14.72 3.88 -13.24
CA VAL A 93 15.69 2.90 -12.77
C VAL A 93 15.31 1.51 -13.29
N PRO A 94 16.28 0.61 -13.53
CA PRO A 94 15.97 -0.76 -13.94
C PRO A 94 15.20 -1.50 -12.85
N CYS A 95 14.16 -2.25 -13.23
CA CYS A 95 13.33 -3.03 -12.30
C CYS A 95 14.11 -4.09 -11.51
N LYS A 96 15.26 -4.52 -12.05
CA LYS A 96 16.16 -5.56 -11.49
C LYS A 96 17.37 -4.98 -10.75
N ALA A 97 17.50 -3.66 -10.64
CA ALA A 97 18.68 -3.02 -10.03
C ALA A 97 18.72 -3.10 -8.48
N GLY A 98 17.72 -3.72 -7.84
CA GLY A 98 17.64 -3.84 -6.37
C GLY A 98 17.26 -2.55 -5.62
N ILE A 99 17.22 -1.40 -6.30
CA ILE A 99 16.80 -0.11 -5.73
C ILE A 99 15.30 -0.05 -5.40
N ILE A 100 14.49 -0.84 -6.13
CA ILE A 100 13.07 -1.00 -5.85
C ILE A 100 12.92 -2.26 -4.97
N PRO A 101 12.61 -2.12 -3.67
CA PRO A 101 12.54 -3.25 -2.76
C PRO A 101 11.41 -4.20 -3.16
N SER A 102 11.67 -5.51 -3.09
CA SER A 102 10.67 -6.57 -3.19
C SER A 102 10.11 -6.93 -1.82
N ILE A 103 8.90 -7.47 -1.80
CA ILE A 103 8.28 -8.01 -0.59
C ILE A 103 8.89 -9.38 -0.25
N ASP A 104 9.27 -9.60 1.02
CA ASP A 104 9.69 -10.92 1.50
C ASP A 104 8.48 -11.70 2.03
N LEU A 105 7.91 -12.57 1.19
CA LEU A 105 6.75 -13.39 1.55
C LEU A 105 7.06 -14.53 2.52
N THR A 106 8.33 -14.77 2.87
CA THR A 106 8.67 -15.79 3.88
C THR A 106 8.12 -15.45 5.27
N LYS A 107 7.76 -14.17 5.52
CA LYS A 107 7.08 -13.73 6.75
C LYS A 107 5.64 -14.23 6.87
N TRP A 108 5.08 -14.83 5.82
CA TRP A 108 3.78 -15.49 5.82
C TRP A 108 3.89 -17.02 5.82
N ALA A 109 5.10 -17.57 5.89
CA ALA A 109 5.28 -19.01 5.93
C ALA A 109 4.76 -19.59 7.26
N GLU A 110 3.81 -20.52 7.16
CA GLU A 110 3.34 -21.33 8.28
C GLU A 110 4.20 -22.58 8.39
N PHE A 111 4.93 -22.72 9.50
CA PHE A 111 5.65 -23.96 9.81
C PHE A 111 4.79 -24.84 10.71
N PRO A 112 4.71 -26.16 10.44
CA PRO A 112 4.03 -27.08 11.34
C PRO A 112 4.65 -27.01 12.74
N ASN A 113 3.90 -26.47 13.70
CA ASN A 113 4.33 -26.47 15.09
C ASN A 113 4.08 -27.87 15.67
N PRO A 114 5.10 -28.59 16.19
CA PRO A 114 4.91 -29.92 16.78
C PRO A 114 3.85 -29.94 17.90
N ALA A 115 3.60 -28.80 18.55
CA ALA A 115 2.56 -28.65 19.57
C ALA A 115 1.11 -28.68 19.00
N HIS A 116 0.90 -28.30 17.73
CA HIS A 116 -0.41 -28.34 17.06
C HIS A 116 -0.72 -29.69 16.39
N TYR A 117 0.29 -30.54 16.20
CA TYR A 117 0.10 -31.90 15.70
C TYR A 117 -0.57 -32.81 16.75
N ASN A 118 -0.38 -32.53 18.05
CA ASN A 118 -0.96 -33.33 19.12
C ASN A 118 -2.39 -32.94 19.51
N SER A 119 -2.87 -31.74 19.15
CA SER A 119 -4.25 -31.30 19.43
C SER A 119 -5.25 -31.71 18.33
N SER A 120 -4.76 -32.15 17.18
CA SER A 120 -5.57 -32.59 16.03
C SER A 120 -5.84 -34.10 16.01
N LYS A 121 -5.32 -34.87 16.98
CA LYS A 121 -5.76 -36.24 17.24
C LYS A 121 -7.07 -36.26 18.03
N ILE A 122 -8.12 -35.69 17.45
CA ILE A 122 -9.48 -36.06 17.82
C ILE A 122 -9.69 -37.46 17.25
N THR A 123 -9.63 -38.47 18.11
CA THR A 123 -10.09 -39.83 17.79
C THR A 123 -11.55 -39.74 17.37
N PHE A 124 -11.84 -39.96 16.08
CA PHE A 124 -13.18 -40.30 15.63
C PHE A 124 -13.47 -41.76 16.05
N PRO A 125 -14.71 -42.08 16.47
CA PRO A 125 -15.19 -43.46 16.46
C PRO A 125 -15.30 -44.02 15.04
#